data_AF-A0A8X6FX36-F1
#
_entry.id   AF-A0A8X6FX36-F1
#
_cell.length_a   1.000
_cell.length_b   1.000
_cell.length_c   1.000
_cell.angle_alpha   90.00
_cell.angle_beta   90.00
_cell.angle_gamma   90.00
#
_symmetry.space_group_name_H-M   'P 1'
#
loop_
_entity.id
_entity.type
_entity.pdbx_description
1 polymer ?
#
loop_
_entity_poly.entity_id
_entity_poly.type
_entity_poly.pdbx_seq_one_letter_code
_entity_poly.pdbx_strand_id
1 'polypeptide(L)'
;MVDKIMSVYNPTDISSINKQDQSRTISCSCEDNSRLSSIEASIESLSQSIHKLHSPNYNKPRSRSKSRNSSHRLCWYHYRFGTNSQKCISPCSFKESKVNQEN
;
A
#
# COMPACT_ATOMS: atom_id res chain seq x y z
N MET A 1 -77.63 12.01 4.74
CA MET A 1 -77.42 13.47 4.55
C MET A 1 -75.96 13.75 4.87
N VAL A 2 -75.26 14.42 3.95
CA VAL A 2 -73.82 14.69 4.00
C VAL A 2 -73.59 16.14 4.38
N ASP A 3 -73.41 16.42 5.66
CA ASP A 3 -73.08 17.75 6.14
C ASP A 3 -71.57 17.93 6.32
N LYS A 4 -71.00 18.56 5.30
CA LYS A 4 -69.80 19.42 5.25
C LYS A 4 -69.04 19.61 6.57
N ILE A 5 -67.94 18.87 6.74
CA ILE A 5 -66.80 19.37 7.51
C ILE A 5 -66.19 20.52 6.70
N MET A 6 -66.58 21.74 7.07
CA MET A 6 -66.04 22.99 6.55
C MET A 6 -64.54 23.08 6.88
N SER A 7 -63.75 23.46 5.88
CA SER A 7 -62.31 23.60 5.95
C SER A 7 -61.86 24.54 7.06
N VAL A 8 -61.07 24.02 8.00
CA VAL A 8 -60.14 24.82 8.80
C VAL A 8 -58.76 24.22 8.61
N TYR A 9 -58.24 24.34 7.38
CA TYR A 9 -56.82 24.19 7.13
C TYR A 9 -56.35 25.47 6.46
N ASN A 10 -55.90 26.43 7.28
CA ASN A 10 -55.12 27.56 6.83
C ASN A 10 -53.64 27.17 6.90
N PRO A 11 -52.93 27.03 5.77
CA PRO A 11 -51.52 26.63 5.75
C PRO A 11 -50.55 27.70 6.30
N THR A 12 -51.06 28.80 6.85
CA THR A 12 -50.26 29.91 7.39
C THR A 12 -49.99 29.82 8.89
N ASP A 13 -50.63 28.90 9.62
CA ASP A 13 -50.50 28.81 11.08
C ASP A 13 -49.28 27.98 11.54
N ILE A 14 -48.52 27.39 10.61
CA ILE A 14 -47.21 26.77 10.87
C ILE A 14 -46.11 27.75 10.46
N SER A 15 -46.11 28.95 11.03
CA SER A 15 -45.05 29.95 10.80
C SER A 15 -44.77 30.72 12.07
N SER A 16 -44.36 30.01 13.11
CA SER A 16 -43.74 30.61 14.30
C SER A 16 -42.70 29.65 14.88
N ILE A 17 -41.81 29.14 14.03
CA ILE A 17 -40.54 28.62 14.50
C ILE A 17 -39.70 29.86 14.82
N ASN A 18 -39.41 30.00 16.11
CA ASN A 18 -38.74 31.11 16.76
C ASN A 18 -37.54 31.66 15.96
N LYS A 19 -37.69 32.86 15.37
CA LYS A 19 -36.60 33.58 14.66
C LYS A 19 -35.39 33.90 15.54
N GLN A 20 -35.47 33.68 16.86
CA GLN A 20 -34.35 33.90 17.78
C GLN A 20 -33.41 32.69 17.88
N ASP A 21 -33.79 31.52 17.35
CA ASP A 21 -32.93 30.33 17.41
C ASP A 21 -31.98 30.20 16.20
N GLN A 22 -32.31 30.84 15.07
CA GLN A 22 -31.42 30.85 13.88
C GLN A 22 -30.14 31.67 14.10
N SER A 23 -30.13 32.60 15.05
CA SER A 23 -28.96 33.46 15.30
C SER A 23 -27.90 32.82 16.19
N ARG A 24 -28.19 31.69 16.87
CA ARG A 24 -27.24 31.01 17.77
C ARG A 24 -26.38 29.95 17.08
N THR A 25 -26.75 29.50 15.88
CA THR A 25 -26.03 28.43 15.16
C THR A 25 -25.10 28.93 14.05
N ILE A 26 -25.09 30.23 13.75
CA ILE A 26 -24.23 30.81 12.71
C ILE A 26 -22.81 31.13 13.24
N SER A 27 -22.61 31.18 14.57
CA SER A 27 -21.40 31.74 15.18
C SER A 27 -20.16 30.84 15.20
N CYS A 28 -20.22 29.57 14.77
CA CYS A 28 -19.01 28.73 14.79
C CYS A 28 -18.89 27.74 13.62
N SER A 29 -19.39 28.12 12.44
CA SER A 29 -19.26 27.26 11.26
C SER A 29 -17.80 27.04 10.84
N CYS A 30 -16.89 27.98 11.11
CA CYS A 30 -15.48 27.85 10.69
C CYS A 30 -14.70 26.80 11.46
N GLU A 31 -14.91 26.67 12.78
CA GLU A 31 -14.23 25.66 13.60
C GLU A 31 -14.73 24.26 13.27
N ASP A 32 -16.04 24.11 13.09
CA ASP A 32 -16.64 22.83 12.69
C ASP A 32 -16.19 22.41 11.28
N ASN A 33 -16.14 23.34 10.31
CA ASN A 33 -15.61 23.06 8.97
C ASN A 33 -14.11 22.72 9.01
N SER A 34 -13.32 23.41 9.83
CA SER A 34 -11.88 23.14 9.99
C SER A 34 -11.65 21.77 10.64
N ARG A 35 -12.47 21.42 11.63
CA ARG A 35 -12.44 20.12 12.30
C ARG A 35 -12.88 19.00 11.35
N LEU A 36 -13.92 19.20 10.56
CA LEU A 36 -14.38 18.27 9.53
C LEU A 36 -13.27 18.03 8.48
N SER A 37 -12.69 19.11 7.95
CA SER A 37 -11.58 19.01 6.98
C SER A 37 -10.37 18.26 7.55
N SER A 38 -10.03 18.49 8.82
CA SER A 38 -8.94 17.79 9.51
C SER A 38 -9.23 16.29 9.69
N ILE A 39 -10.49 15.94 9.98
CA ILE A 39 -10.93 14.55 10.10
C ILE A 39 -10.91 13.86 8.74
N GLU A 40 -11.41 14.50 7.69
CA GLU A 40 -11.38 13.97 6.32
C GLU A 40 -9.94 13.69 5.87
N ALA A 41 -9.01 14.63 6.10
CA ALA A 41 -7.60 14.44 5.79
C ALA A 41 -6.97 13.27 6.58
N SER A 42 -7.37 13.10 7.85
CA SER A 42 -6.90 11.99 8.69
C SER A 42 -7.41 10.64 8.18
N ILE A 43 -8.68 10.58 7.76
CA ILE A 43 -9.30 9.39 7.17
C ILE A 43 -8.61 9.03 5.85
N GLU A 44 -8.34 10.01 4.99
CA GLU A 44 -7.67 9.78 3.71
C GLU A 44 -6.25 9.24 3.92
N SER A 45 -5.47 9.86 4.81
CA SER A 45 -4.11 9.41 5.15
C SER A 45 -4.09 7.99 5.73
N LEU A 46 -5.03 7.67 6.63
CA LEU A 46 -5.16 6.34 7.21
C LEU A 46 -5.56 5.31 6.16
N SER A 47 -6.53 5.64 5.30
CA SER A 47 -6.97 4.79 4.19
C SER A 47 -5.81 4.44 3.25
N GLN A 48 -5.04 5.45 2.84
CA GLN A 48 -3.85 5.25 2.01
C GLN A 48 -2.79 4.36 2.70
N SER A 49 -2.62 4.49 4.01
CA SER A 49 -1.69 3.67 4.78
C SER A 49 -2.13 2.21 4.82
N ILE A 50 -3.42 1.96 5.08
CA ILE A 50 -4.01 0.61 5.04
C ILE A 50 -3.86 0.01 3.63
N HIS A 51 -4.15 0.77 2.59
CA HIS A 51 -3.96 0.32 1.20
C HIS A 51 -2.51 -0.09 0.90
N LYS A 52 -1.51 0.65 1.39
CA LYS A 52 -0.09 0.30 1.22
C LYS A 52 0.31 -0.98 1.95
N LEU A 53 -0.26 -1.21 3.14
CA LEU A 53 0.00 -2.40 3.94
C LEU A 53 -0.70 -3.64 3.37
N HIS A 54 -1.92 -3.47 2.87
CA HIS A 54 -2.73 -4.53 2.31
C HIS A 54 -2.44 -4.78 0.84
N SER A 55 -1.73 -3.88 0.15
CA SER A 55 -1.25 -4.12 -1.20
C SER A 55 -0.20 -5.21 -1.13
N PRO A 56 -0.55 -6.44 -1.54
CA PRO A 56 0.36 -7.53 -1.36
C PRO A 56 1.52 -7.33 -2.33
N ASN A 57 2.73 -7.32 -1.78
CA ASN A 57 3.96 -7.13 -2.54
C ASN A 57 4.32 -8.41 -3.32
N TYR A 58 3.35 -8.97 -4.06
CA TYR A 58 3.47 -10.24 -4.78
C TYR A 58 4.40 -10.16 -5.99
N ASN A 59 4.87 -8.97 -6.36
CA ASN A 59 5.52 -8.75 -7.65
C ASN A 59 6.90 -8.12 -7.56
N LYS A 60 7.60 -8.15 -6.41
CA LYS A 60 9.03 -7.81 -6.45
C LYS A 60 9.81 -9.06 -6.84
N PRO A 61 10.25 -9.22 -8.11
CA PRO A 61 11.14 -10.32 -8.45
C PRO A 61 12.36 -10.24 -7.54
N ARG A 62 12.69 -11.35 -6.88
CA ARG A 62 13.89 -11.45 -6.06
C ARG A 62 15.06 -11.03 -6.94
N SER A 63 15.67 -9.89 -6.63
CA SER A 63 16.78 -9.34 -7.42
C SER A 63 17.85 -10.42 -7.50
N ARG A 64 18.05 -11.01 -8.68
CA ARG A 64 19.13 -11.96 -8.88
C ARG A 64 20.43 -11.19 -8.67
N SER A 65 21.24 -11.66 -7.72
CA SER A 65 22.57 -11.10 -7.50
C SER A 65 23.33 -11.06 -8.82
N LYS A 66 24.02 -9.94 -9.11
CA LYS A 66 24.87 -9.79 -10.29
C LYS A 66 25.75 -11.04 -10.40
N SER A 67 25.61 -11.78 -11.49
CA SER A 67 26.53 -12.88 -11.77
C SER A 67 27.91 -12.26 -11.84
N ARG A 68 28.82 -12.71 -10.96
CA ARG A 68 30.22 -12.30 -11.06
C ARG A 68 30.69 -12.82 -12.40
N ASN A 69 30.94 -11.90 -13.34
CA ASN A 69 31.53 -12.21 -14.64
C ASN A 69 32.95 -12.68 -14.37
N SER A 70 33.09 -13.97 -14.07
CA SER A 70 34.39 -14.60 -13.88
C SER A 70 34.93 -14.87 -15.27
N SER A 71 35.98 -14.14 -15.64
CA SER A 71 36.77 -14.28 -16.87
C SER A 71 37.27 -15.72 -17.12
N HIS A 72 37.08 -16.61 -16.15
CA HIS A 72 37.17 -18.06 -16.29
C HIS A 72 35.79 -18.66 -16.00
N ARG A 73 35.11 -19.16 -17.04
CA ARG A 73 33.83 -19.89 -16.90
C ARG A 73 34.12 -21.24 -16.24
N LEU A 74 34.21 -21.23 -14.92
CA LEU A 74 34.24 -22.45 -14.13
C LEU A 74 32.84 -23.05 -14.12
N CYS A 75 32.72 -24.38 -14.21
CA CYS A 75 31.44 -25.05 -14.03
C CYS A 75 30.95 -24.89 -12.58
N TRP A 76 29.66 -25.10 -12.33
CA TRP A 76 29.07 -24.97 -10.99
C TRP A 76 29.82 -25.80 -9.93
N TYR A 77 30.30 -26.99 -10.30
CA TYR A 77 31.08 -27.85 -9.42
C TYR A 77 32.43 -27.25 -9.05
N HIS A 78 33.21 -26.73 -10.00
CA HIS A 78 34.48 -26.06 -9.68
C HIS A 78 34.29 -24.70 -9.01
N TYR A 79 33.18 -24.00 -9.27
CA TYR A 79 32.83 -22.79 -8.53
C TYR A 79 32.54 -23.09 -7.05
N ARG A 80 31.91 -24.23 -6.75
CA ARG A 80 31.53 -24.61 -5.38
C ARG A 80 32.63 -25.36 -4.62
N PHE A 81 33.36 -26.25 -5.30
CA PHE A 81 34.27 -27.21 -4.66
C PHE A 81 35.75 -27.01 -5.04
N GLY A 82 36.05 -26.14 -5.99
CA GLY A 82 37.44 -25.92 -6.45
C GLY A 82 38.09 -27.20 -6.98
N THR A 83 39.38 -27.39 -6.65
CA THR A 83 40.17 -28.59 -6.99
C THR A 83 39.56 -29.91 -6.53
N ASN A 84 38.73 -29.88 -5.49
CA ASN A 84 38.15 -31.08 -4.88
C ASN A 84 36.86 -31.55 -5.60
N SER A 85 36.52 -30.94 -6.74
CA SER A 85 35.32 -31.32 -7.47
C SER A 85 35.47 -32.71 -8.10
N GLN A 86 34.54 -33.60 -7.81
CA GLN A 86 34.51 -34.96 -8.38
C GLN A 86 33.93 -35.01 -9.80
N LYS A 87 33.39 -33.89 -10.27
CA LYS A 87 32.66 -33.80 -11.55
C LYS A 87 32.96 -32.48 -12.23
N CYS A 88 33.42 -32.55 -13.47
CA CYS A 88 33.60 -31.41 -14.35
C CYS A 88 32.59 -31.48 -15.51
N ILE A 89 32.02 -30.34 -15.92
CA ILE A 89 31.11 -30.24 -17.07
C ILE A 89 31.66 -29.19 -18.02
N SER A 90 31.83 -29.55 -19.30
CA SER A 90 32.30 -28.64 -20.34
C SER A 90 31.24 -27.59 -20.73
N PRO A 91 31.64 -26.36 -21.08
CA PRO A 91 33.01 -25.83 -21.12
C PRO A 91 33.44 -25.26 -19.75
N CYS A 92 34.39 -25.92 -19.09
CA CYS A 92 34.99 -25.48 -17.83
C CYS A 92 36.44 -25.08 -18.07
N SER A 93 36.83 -23.87 -17.64
CA SER A 93 38.21 -23.38 -17.78
C SER A 93 39.15 -23.81 -16.64
N PHE A 94 38.71 -24.72 -15.76
CA PHE A 94 39.53 -25.18 -14.63
C PHE A 94 40.70 -26.05 -15.13
N LYS A 95 41.93 -25.71 -14.73
CA LYS A 95 43.14 -26.50 -14.99
C LYS A 95 43.67 -26.98 -13.64
N GLU A 96 43.68 -28.29 -13.43
CA GLU A 96 44.30 -28.90 -12.26
C GLU A 96 45.82 -28.75 -12.39
N SER A 97 46.42 -27.87 -11.59
CA SER A 97 47.87 -27.81 -11.45
C SER A 97 48.32 -29.07 -10.72
N LYS A 98 48.80 -30.07 -11.46
CA LYS A 98 49.50 -31.23 -10.91
C LYS A 98 50.81 -30.73 -10.27
N VAL A 99 50.75 -30.22 -9.04
CA VAL A 99 51.95 -30.10 -8.21
C VAL A 99 52.21 -31.48 -7.66
N ASN A 100 53.20 -32.17 -8.23
CA ASN A 100 53.69 -33.45 -7.74
C ASN A 100 53.99 -33.33 -6.24
N GLN A 101 53.17 -33.96 -5.41
CA GLN A 101 53.50 -34.23 -4.01
C GLN A 101 54.46 -35.43 -4.02
N GLU A 102 55.74 -35.15 -4.21
CA GLU A 102 56.80 -36.04 -3.73
C GLU A 102 57.05 -35.71 -2.26
N ASN A 103 56.66 -36.66 -1.40
CA ASN A 103 57.25 -37.11 -0.13
C ASN A 103 56.18 -37.42 0.93
#